data_AF-A0A959KMI8-F1
#
_entry.id   AF-A0A959KMI8-F1
#
_cell.length_a   1.000
_cell.length_b   1.000
_cell.length_c   1.000
_cell.angle_alpha   90.00
_cell.angle_beta   90.00
_cell.angle_gamma   90.00
#
_symmetry.space_group_name_H-M   'P 1'
#
loop_
_entity.id
_entity.type
_entity.pdbx_description
1 polymer ?
#
loop_
_entity_poly.entity_id
_entity_poly.type
_entity_poly.pdbx_seq_one_letter_code
_entity_poly.pdbx_strand_id
1 'polypeptide(L)'
;MKCELNLGGYGKALIVWMIACPLGAGTLWAQSGDVTVPNYRGVHQQEGMLVFDDQETFDLIYEDLYQRVLEWQNSAAEVVETPGDPCPDDDPVLAAFESQLRFTSVRKVFLQRECEELANGTDPDQIEDHHLVDDILAAMVNASYQLQIGADIFYMPTEETTYQIRNSDYGALRALERGANPYQLENVTV
;
A
#
# COMPACT_ATOMS: atom_id res chain seq x y z
N MET A 1 -7.53 30.20 41.27
CA MET A 1 -8.83 29.50 41.35
C MET A 1 -8.60 28.06 40.95
N LYS A 2 -9.10 27.11 41.75
CA LYS A 2 -8.92 25.67 41.53
C LYS A 2 -9.86 25.20 40.42
N CYS A 3 -9.36 24.46 39.44
CA CYS A 3 -10.20 23.61 38.61
C CYS A 3 -10.20 22.21 39.23
N GLU A 4 -11.32 21.82 39.80
CA GLU A 4 -11.55 20.47 40.31
C GLU A 4 -11.84 19.52 39.14
N LEU A 5 -11.10 18.42 39.08
CA LEU A 5 -11.34 17.29 38.18
C LEU A 5 -12.38 16.38 38.85
N ASN A 6 -13.56 16.26 38.24
CA ASN A 6 -14.57 15.30 38.66
C ASN A 6 -14.46 14.07 37.76
N LEU A 7 -13.89 12.99 38.29
CA LEU A 7 -13.81 11.68 37.63
C LEU A 7 -14.98 10.82 38.11
N GLY A 8 -16.07 10.84 37.33
CA GLY A 8 -17.15 9.86 37.39
C GLY A 8 -16.89 8.77 36.34
N GLY A 9 -17.01 7.50 36.75
CA GLY A 9 -16.52 6.34 36.01
C GLY A 9 -17.43 5.79 34.91
N TYR A 10 -16.90 4.71 34.32
CA TYR A 10 -17.48 3.76 33.34
C TYR A 10 -17.29 4.08 31.85
N GLY A 11 -16.25 3.46 31.28
CA GLY A 11 -16.36 2.52 30.16
C GLY A 11 -16.87 3.02 28.81
N LYS A 12 -15.95 2.99 27.83
CA LYS A 12 -16.05 3.35 26.40
C LYS A 12 -15.65 4.80 26.12
N ALA A 13 -14.53 4.93 25.43
CA ALA A 13 -13.93 6.20 25.02
C ALA A 13 -14.90 6.98 24.12
N LEU A 14 -15.59 7.93 24.73
CA LEU A 14 -16.32 9.01 24.08
C LEU A 14 -15.35 10.19 24.02
N ILE A 15 -14.87 10.53 22.82
CA ILE A 15 -14.03 11.71 22.62
C ILE A 15 -14.90 12.95 22.86
N VAL A 16 -14.54 13.67 23.92
CA VAL A 16 -15.14 14.94 24.34
C VAL A 16 -14.63 16.05 23.44
N TRP A 17 -15.53 16.82 22.84
CA TRP A 17 -15.23 18.09 22.17
C TRP A 17 -14.61 19.07 23.16
N MET A 18 -13.29 19.26 23.11
CA MET A 18 -12.62 20.36 23.79
C MET A 18 -12.53 21.56 22.85
N ILE A 19 -13.40 22.55 23.08
CA ILE A 19 -13.23 23.91 22.58
C ILE A 19 -12.05 24.52 23.37
N ALA A 20 -10.87 24.58 22.75
CA ALA A 20 -9.71 25.27 23.30
C ALA A 20 -9.65 26.73 22.79
N CYS A 21 -9.52 27.67 23.74
CA CYS A 21 -9.28 29.09 23.52
C CYS A 21 -7.98 29.36 22.72
N PRO A 22 -7.92 30.43 21.91
CA PRO A 22 -6.75 30.75 21.09
C PRO A 22 -5.79 31.67 21.85
N LEU A 23 -4.64 31.16 22.31
CA LEU A 23 -3.53 32.01 22.75
C LEU A 23 -2.18 31.37 22.41
N GLY A 24 -1.47 31.98 21.46
CA GLY A 24 -0.06 31.72 21.17
C GLY A 24 0.18 31.10 19.80
N ALA A 25 0.26 31.96 18.78
CA ALA A 25 0.70 31.59 17.44
C ALA A 25 2.16 31.12 17.47
N GLY A 26 2.35 29.81 17.60
CA GLY A 26 3.54 29.08 17.20
C GLY A 26 3.04 27.91 16.35
N THR A 27 2.81 28.15 15.07
CA THR A 27 2.46 27.10 14.12
C THR A 27 3.68 26.18 14.00
N LEU A 28 3.70 25.09 14.76
CA LEU A 28 4.57 23.96 14.52
C LEU A 28 4.04 23.26 13.27
N TRP A 29 4.46 23.78 12.11
CA TRP A 29 4.40 22.98 10.89
C TRP A 29 5.41 21.86 11.10
N ALA A 30 4.93 20.65 11.36
CA ALA A 30 5.73 19.46 11.13
C ALA A 30 6.10 19.51 9.64
N GLN A 31 7.37 19.76 9.33
CA GLN A 31 7.87 19.49 7.99
C GLN A 31 7.68 17.99 7.80
N SER A 32 6.79 17.60 6.89
CA SER A 32 6.85 16.28 6.27
C SER A 32 8.26 16.16 5.70
N GLY A 33 9.16 15.50 6.44
CA GLY A 33 10.51 15.26 5.96
C GLY A 33 10.35 14.55 4.62
N ASP A 34 11.00 15.04 3.57
CA ASP A 34 10.98 14.37 2.26
C ASP A 34 11.44 12.93 2.47
N VAL A 35 10.50 11.98 2.45
CA VAL A 35 10.81 10.56 2.58
C VAL A 35 11.46 10.14 1.27
N THR A 36 12.77 9.89 1.33
CA THR A 36 13.53 9.41 0.18
C THR A 36 13.78 7.92 0.31
N VAL A 37 13.37 7.15 -0.70
CA VAL A 37 13.75 5.75 -0.85
C VAL A 37 15.06 5.62 -1.66
N PRO A 38 15.83 4.53 -1.49
CA PRO A 38 17.01 4.27 -2.30
C PRO A 38 16.67 4.06 -3.77
N ASN A 39 17.62 4.39 -4.65
CA ASN A 39 17.54 3.97 -6.04
C ASN A 39 17.83 2.45 -6.16
N TYR A 40 16.78 1.64 -6.14
CA TYR A 40 16.87 0.19 -6.23
C TYR A 40 17.41 -0.23 -7.60
N ARG A 41 18.44 -1.07 -7.59
CA ARG A 41 19.01 -1.69 -8.79
C ARG A 41 18.37 -3.06 -9.00
N GLY A 42 18.28 -3.48 -10.26
CA GLY A 42 17.70 -4.77 -10.62
C GLY A 42 16.18 -4.83 -10.50
N VAL A 43 15.51 -3.68 -10.41
CA VAL A 43 14.05 -3.56 -10.57
C VAL A 43 13.76 -2.53 -11.66
N HIS A 44 12.82 -2.84 -12.53
CA HIS A 44 12.37 -1.93 -13.59
C HIS A 44 10.91 -2.24 -13.97
N GLN A 45 10.29 -1.33 -14.70
CA GLN A 45 8.93 -1.52 -15.20
C GLN A 45 8.95 -2.10 -16.61
N GLN A 46 8.15 -3.14 -16.86
CA GLN A 46 7.92 -3.72 -18.18
C GLN A 46 6.44 -4.10 -18.32
N GLU A 47 5.78 -3.68 -19.41
CA GLU A 47 4.36 -3.96 -19.67
C GLU A 47 3.42 -3.63 -18.49
N GLY A 48 3.78 -2.61 -17.69
CA GLY A 48 3.00 -2.21 -16.52
C GLY A 48 3.20 -3.09 -15.28
N MET A 49 4.10 -4.07 -15.30
CA MET A 49 4.54 -4.86 -14.14
C MET A 49 5.90 -4.36 -13.65
N LEU A 50 6.19 -4.58 -12.37
CA LEU A 50 7.57 -4.58 -11.89
C LEU A 50 8.25 -5.90 -12.26
N VAL A 51 9.45 -5.79 -12.81
CA VAL A 51 10.35 -6.90 -13.13
C VAL A 51 11.58 -6.77 -12.26
N PHE A 52 11.78 -7.77 -11.41
CA PHE A 52 12.96 -7.97 -10.58
C PHE A 52 13.92 -8.90 -11.32
N ASP A 53 15.22 -8.61 -11.31
CA ASP A 53 16.23 -9.40 -12.04
C ASP A 53 16.28 -10.85 -11.52
N ASP A 54 16.10 -11.05 -10.22
CA ASP A 54 16.10 -12.34 -9.54
C ASP A 54 15.41 -12.26 -8.16
N GLN A 55 15.29 -13.42 -7.50
CA GLN A 55 14.66 -13.55 -6.18
C GLN A 55 15.43 -12.77 -5.11
N GLU A 56 16.76 -12.75 -5.17
CA GLU A 56 17.59 -12.01 -4.21
C GLU A 56 17.27 -10.51 -4.28
N THR A 57 17.12 -9.97 -5.49
CA THR A 57 16.74 -8.57 -5.69
C THR A 57 15.36 -8.26 -5.14
N PHE A 58 14.38 -9.15 -5.37
CA PHE A 58 13.04 -8.99 -4.79
C PHE A 58 13.09 -8.99 -3.27
N ASP A 59 13.73 -10.00 -2.66
CA ASP A 59 13.81 -10.15 -1.20
C ASP A 59 14.50 -8.94 -0.55
N LEU A 60 15.61 -8.46 -1.12
CA LEU A 60 16.35 -7.31 -0.62
C LEU A 60 15.52 -6.01 -0.63
N ILE A 61 14.75 -5.79 -1.71
CA ILE A 61 13.90 -4.60 -1.83
C ILE A 61 12.73 -4.70 -0.86
N TYR A 62 12.09 -5.86 -0.79
CA TYR A 62 10.97 -6.11 0.11
C TYR A 62 11.39 -5.91 1.58
N GLU A 63 12.53 -6.48 1.99
CA GLU A 63 13.06 -6.32 3.36
C GLU A 63 13.42 -4.86 3.68
N ASP A 64 14.04 -4.11 2.76
CA ASP A 64 14.37 -2.70 2.98
C ASP A 64 13.10 -1.84 3.08
N LEU A 65 12.09 -2.07 2.23
CA LEU A 65 10.79 -1.40 2.34
C LEU A 65 10.12 -1.72 3.68
N TYR A 66 10.11 -2.99 4.10
CA TYR A 66 9.55 -3.41 5.38
C TYR A 66 10.20 -2.69 6.56
N GLN A 67 11.53 -2.62 6.61
CA GLN A 67 12.23 -1.91 7.67
C GLN A 67 11.91 -0.41 7.66
N ARG A 68 11.85 0.23 6.48
CA ARG A 68 11.53 1.66 6.36
C ARG A 68 10.11 1.99 6.78
N VAL A 69 9.14 1.17 6.38
CA VAL A 69 7.74 1.31 6.81
C VAL A 69 7.66 1.20 8.33
N LEU A 70 8.31 0.20 8.93
CA LEU A 70 8.37 0.07 10.39
C LEU A 70 9.06 1.27 11.06
N GLU A 71 10.19 1.75 10.53
CA GLU A 71 10.89 2.92 11.06
C GLU A 71 10.02 4.17 10.98
N TRP A 72 9.32 4.37 9.86
CA TRP A 72 8.38 5.47 9.68
C TRP A 72 7.21 5.39 10.67
N GLN A 73 6.54 4.24 10.78
CA GLN A 73 5.44 4.03 11.72
C GLN A 73 5.86 4.25 13.18
N ASN A 74 7.08 3.84 13.55
CA ASN A 74 7.61 4.04 14.90
C ASN A 74 8.08 5.48 15.17
N SER A 75 8.44 6.23 14.13
CA SER A 75 8.92 7.62 14.24
C SER A 75 7.82 8.66 14.03
N ALA A 76 6.69 8.27 13.44
CA ALA A 76 5.46 9.04 13.32
C ALA A 76 4.77 9.17 14.69
N ALA A 77 5.43 9.85 15.62
CA ALA A 77 4.80 10.33 16.85
C ALA A 77 3.81 11.44 16.46
N GLU A 78 2.52 11.12 16.50
CA GLU A 78 1.40 11.97 16.07
C GLU A 78 1.31 12.13 14.54
N VAL A 79 0.72 11.13 13.88
CA VAL A 79 0.00 11.37 12.62
C VAL A 79 -1.10 12.38 12.93
N VAL A 80 -0.86 13.63 12.56
CA VAL A 80 -1.88 14.68 12.61
C VAL A 80 -2.81 14.39 11.44
N GLU A 81 -3.95 13.74 11.70
CA GLU A 81 -5.04 13.68 10.73
C GLU A 81 -5.30 15.12 10.26
N THR A 82 -5.05 15.37 8.98
CA THR A 82 -5.27 16.70 8.42
C THR A 82 -6.78 16.92 8.36
N PRO A 83 -7.37 17.83 9.16
CA PRO A 83 -8.81 17.94 9.23
C PRO A 83 -9.37 18.37 7.87
N GLY A 84 -10.09 17.46 7.21
CA GLY A 84 -10.76 17.72 5.93
C GLY A 84 -10.13 17.07 4.70
N ASP A 85 -9.07 16.25 4.83
CA ASP A 85 -8.69 15.33 3.77
C ASP A 85 -9.51 14.03 3.93
N PRO A 86 -10.37 13.66 2.97
CA PRO A 86 -11.13 12.41 3.05
C PRO A 86 -10.25 11.18 2.77
N CYS A 87 -8.97 11.35 2.43
CA CYS A 87 -8.09 10.29 2.01
C CYS A 87 -7.27 9.76 3.21
N PRO A 88 -7.17 8.43 3.41
CA PRO A 88 -6.27 7.86 4.40
C PRO A 88 -4.82 8.29 4.11
N ASP A 89 -4.02 8.45 5.16
CA ASP A 89 -2.62 8.84 5.01
C ASP A 89 -1.86 7.80 4.18
N ASP A 90 -1.46 8.20 2.98
CA ASP A 90 -0.59 7.44 2.10
C ASP A 90 0.75 7.21 2.82
N ASP A 91 1.10 5.94 3.10
CA ASP A 91 2.43 5.59 3.59
C ASP A 91 3.50 6.23 2.68
N PRO A 92 4.24 7.24 3.17
CA PRO A 92 5.10 8.05 2.32
C PRO A 92 6.32 7.28 1.82
N VAL A 93 6.70 6.19 2.48
CA VAL A 93 7.78 5.30 2.01
C VAL A 93 7.32 4.59 0.75
N LEU A 94 6.13 3.98 0.79
CA LEU A 94 5.57 3.24 -0.35
C LEU A 94 5.20 4.19 -1.50
N ALA A 95 4.65 5.37 -1.20
CA ALA A 95 4.38 6.41 -2.19
C ALA A 95 5.66 6.87 -2.92
N ALA A 96 6.76 7.06 -2.18
CA ALA A 96 8.05 7.42 -2.74
C ALA A 96 8.62 6.30 -3.62
N PHE A 97 8.50 5.04 -3.20
CA PHE A 97 8.89 3.87 -4.00
C PHE A 97 8.15 3.79 -5.34
N GLU A 98 6.83 3.88 -5.31
CA GLU A 98 5.99 3.85 -6.51
C GLU A 98 6.30 5.03 -7.45
N SER A 99 6.48 6.23 -6.88
CA SER A 99 6.82 7.44 -7.63
C SER A 99 8.20 7.33 -8.31
N GLN A 100 9.20 6.82 -7.60
CA GLN A 100 10.55 6.61 -8.13
C GLN A 100 10.55 5.70 -9.35
N LEU A 101 9.77 4.63 -9.32
CA LEU A 101 9.65 3.67 -10.42
C LEU A 101 8.60 4.05 -11.47
N ARG A 102 7.87 5.16 -11.26
CA ARG A 102 6.71 5.58 -12.08
C ARG A 102 5.69 4.45 -12.25
N PHE A 103 5.51 3.71 -11.17
CA PHE A 103 4.71 2.52 -11.11
C PHE A 103 3.33 2.82 -10.51
N THR A 104 2.29 2.15 -11.01
CA THR A 104 0.94 2.20 -10.45
C THR A 104 0.63 0.83 -9.89
N SER A 105 0.76 0.72 -8.57
CA SER A 105 0.58 -0.51 -7.84
C SER A 105 -0.90 -0.79 -7.56
N VAL A 106 -1.23 -1.98 -7.08
CA VAL A 106 -2.61 -2.24 -6.63
C VAL A 106 -2.95 -1.43 -5.39
N ARG A 107 -2.01 -1.29 -4.45
CA ARG A 107 -2.15 -0.43 -3.27
C ARG A 107 -2.62 0.97 -3.66
N LYS A 108 -1.93 1.59 -4.62
CA LYS A 108 -2.26 2.94 -5.09
C LYS A 108 -3.64 3.04 -5.74
N VAL A 109 -4.04 2.03 -6.51
CA VAL A 109 -5.36 1.99 -7.15
C VAL A 109 -6.47 1.89 -6.09
N PHE A 110 -6.27 1.07 -5.07
CA PHE A 110 -7.24 0.91 -4.00
C PHE A 110 -7.31 2.12 -3.07
N LEU A 111 -6.17 2.71 -2.69
CA LEU A 111 -6.14 3.98 -1.96
C LEU A 111 -6.90 5.06 -2.73
N GLN A 112 -6.65 5.20 -4.04
CA GLN A 112 -7.39 6.17 -4.86
C GLN A 112 -8.90 5.89 -4.83
N ARG A 113 -9.31 4.62 -4.98
CA ARG A 113 -10.72 4.22 -4.96
C ARG A 113 -11.36 4.53 -3.60
N GLU A 114 -10.70 4.16 -2.51
CA GLU A 114 -11.15 4.45 -1.15
C GLU A 114 -11.34 5.96 -0.94
N CYS A 115 -10.38 6.78 -1.38
CA CYS A 115 -10.49 8.24 -1.27
C CYS A 115 -11.66 8.80 -2.11
N GLU A 116 -11.92 8.24 -3.29
CA GLU A 116 -13.08 8.58 -4.11
C GLU A 116 -14.40 8.19 -3.43
N GLU A 117 -14.47 7.02 -2.80
CA GLU A 117 -15.67 6.54 -2.09
C GLU A 117 -15.94 7.35 -0.81
N LEU A 118 -14.91 7.65 -0.02
CA LEU A 118 -15.00 8.51 1.16
C LEU A 118 -15.44 9.93 0.78
N ALA A 119 -14.88 10.50 -0.29
CA ALA A 119 -15.29 11.80 -0.80
C ALA A 119 -16.76 11.82 -1.27
N ASN A 120 -17.28 10.69 -1.73
CA ASN A 120 -18.69 10.51 -2.11
C ASN A 120 -19.62 10.22 -0.91
N GLY A 121 -19.08 10.13 0.30
CA GLY A 121 -19.84 9.88 1.53
C GLY A 121 -20.22 8.41 1.73
N THR A 122 -19.52 7.48 1.10
CA THR A 122 -19.61 6.05 1.42
C THR A 122 -19.15 5.85 2.87
N ASP A 123 -19.90 5.03 3.62
CA ASP A 123 -19.53 4.66 4.98
C ASP A 123 -18.21 3.85 4.93
N PRO A 124 -17.18 4.18 5.73
CA PRO A 124 -15.92 3.43 5.74
C PRO A 124 -16.10 1.91 5.89
N ASP A 125 -17.10 1.46 6.65
CA ASP A 125 -17.40 0.04 6.84
C ASP A 125 -17.93 -0.67 5.57
N GLN A 126 -18.25 0.10 4.52
CA GLN A 126 -18.78 -0.39 3.23
C GLN A 126 -17.76 -0.33 2.10
N ILE A 127 -16.57 0.22 2.34
CA ILE A 127 -15.51 0.30 1.34
C ILE A 127 -14.86 -1.08 1.23
N GLU A 128 -14.74 -1.57 0.00
CA GLU A 128 -14.10 -2.85 -0.27
C GLU A 128 -12.58 -2.68 -0.17
N ASP A 129 -11.94 -3.53 0.63
CA ASP A 129 -10.48 -3.60 0.75
C ASP A 129 -9.87 -4.44 -0.39
N HIS A 130 -8.57 -4.28 -0.67
CA HIS A 130 -7.87 -5.21 -1.53
C HIS A 130 -7.52 -6.50 -0.78
N HIS A 131 -7.53 -7.59 -1.53
CA HIS A 131 -7.24 -8.92 -0.99
C HIS A 131 -5.75 -9.14 -0.62
N LEU A 132 -4.85 -8.22 -0.98
CA LEU A 132 -3.45 -8.28 -0.58
C LEU A 132 -3.21 -7.53 0.73
N VAL A 133 -3.39 -8.17 1.88
CA VAL A 133 -3.25 -7.53 3.20
C VAL A 133 -1.84 -6.94 3.47
N ASP A 134 -0.83 -7.40 2.73
CA ASP A 134 0.52 -6.86 2.82
C ASP A 134 0.69 -5.67 1.89
N ASP A 135 0.69 -4.46 2.46
CA ASP A 135 0.85 -3.20 1.73
C ASP A 135 2.15 -3.09 0.94
N ILE A 136 3.23 -3.74 1.40
CA ILE A 136 4.52 -3.70 0.71
C ILE A 136 4.42 -4.55 -0.56
N LEU A 137 3.86 -5.75 -0.43
CA LEU A 137 3.60 -6.59 -1.59
C LEU A 137 2.59 -5.91 -2.53
N ALA A 138 1.54 -5.29 -2.00
CA ALA A 138 0.55 -4.54 -2.75
C ALA A 138 1.17 -3.33 -3.49
N ALA A 139 2.21 -2.71 -2.95
CA ALA A 139 2.99 -1.66 -3.60
C ALA A 139 3.92 -2.19 -4.72
N MET A 140 4.28 -3.48 -4.69
CA MET A 140 5.18 -4.12 -5.66
C MET A 140 4.47 -4.82 -6.82
N VAL A 141 3.16 -5.04 -6.73
CA VAL A 141 2.35 -5.66 -7.79
C VAL A 141 1.54 -4.62 -8.54
N ASN A 142 1.27 -4.88 -9.82
CA ASN A 142 0.48 -3.96 -10.63
C ASN A 142 -1.01 -4.04 -10.27
N ALA A 143 -1.83 -3.17 -10.87
CA ALA A 143 -3.28 -3.18 -10.69
C ALA A 143 -3.97 -4.51 -11.06
N SER A 144 -3.30 -5.37 -11.84
CA SER A 144 -3.76 -6.71 -12.20
C SER A 144 -3.20 -7.80 -11.28
N TYR A 145 -2.59 -7.45 -10.14
CA TYR A 145 -1.98 -8.37 -9.17
C TYR A 145 -0.82 -9.20 -9.72
N GLN A 146 0.02 -8.58 -10.55
CA GLN A 146 1.15 -9.23 -11.22
C GLN A 146 2.48 -8.60 -10.87
N LEU A 147 3.51 -9.44 -10.77
CA LEU A 147 4.92 -9.06 -10.75
C LEU A 147 5.75 -10.13 -11.45
N GLN A 148 6.99 -9.80 -11.86
CA GLN A 148 7.91 -10.78 -12.44
C GLN A 148 9.22 -10.81 -11.65
N ILE A 149 9.71 -12.00 -11.33
CA ILE A 149 11.00 -12.24 -10.67
C ILE A 149 11.84 -13.15 -11.57
N GLY A 150 12.93 -12.62 -12.11
CA GLY A 150 13.74 -13.30 -13.11
C GLY A 150 12.88 -13.73 -14.31
N ALA A 151 12.84 -15.04 -14.55
CA ALA A 151 12.05 -15.63 -15.62
C ALA A 151 10.61 -15.99 -15.23
N ASP A 152 10.21 -15.79 -13.97
CA ASP A 152 8.90 -16.25 -13.48
C ASP A 152 7.96 -15.08 -13.25
N ILE A 153 6.74 -15.16 -13.78
CA ILE A 153 5.66 -14.21 -13.52
C ILE A 153 4.80 -14.77 -12.39
N PHE A 154 4.54 -13.95 -11.39
CA PHE A 154 3.65 -14.25 -10.28
C PHE A 154 2.34 -13.50 -10.48
N TYR A 155 1.22 -14.22 -10.47
CA TYR A 155 -0.12 -13.66 -10.61
C TYR A 155 -0.98 -14.06 -9.40
N MET A 156 -1.52 -13.08 -8.69
CA MET A 156 -2.22 -13.26 -7.41
C MET A 156 -3.67 -12.77 -7.50
N PRO A 157 -4.56 -13.44 -8.26
CA PRO A 157 -5.92 -12.95 -8.49
C PRO A 157 -6.81 -12.91 -7.25
N THR A 158 -6.46 -13.64 -6.19
CA THR A 158 -7.23 -13.76 -4.94
C THR A 158 -6.29 -14.00 -3.75
N GLU A 159 -6.77 -13.85 -2.51
CA GLU A 159 -6.00 -14.13 -1.28
C GLU A 159 -5.40 -15.54 -1.24
N GLU A 160 -6.14 -16.52 -1.73
CA GLU A 160 -5.80 -17.94 -1.58
C GLU A 160 -5.00 -18.49 -2.76
N THR A 161 -4.82 -17.71 -3.83
CA THR A 161 -4.32 -18.22 -5.10
C THR A 161 -3.18 -17.37 -5.63
N THR A 162 -2.02 -18.01 -5.75
CA THR A 162 -0.86 -17.47 -6.46
C THR A 162 -0.47 -18.45 -7.57
N TYR A 163 -0.43 -17.95 -8.80
CA TYR A 163 0.10 -18.68 -9.94
C TYR A 163 1.53 -18.27 -10.22
N GLN A 164 2.41 -19.26 -10.37
CA GLN A 164 3.77 -19.07 -10.87
C GLN A 164 3.81 -19.52 -12.33
N ILE A 165 4.07 -18.58 -13.23
CA ILE A 165 4.13 -18.79 -14.68
C ILE A 165 5.60 -18.70 -15.09
N ARG A 166 6.18 -19.83 -15.51
CA ARG A 166 7.61 -19.92 -15.77
C ARG A 166 8.00 -19.41 -17.15
N ASN A 167 9.27 -19.05 -17.30
CA ASN A 167 9.90 -18.65 -18.57
C ASN A 167 9.21 -17.45 -19.26
N SER A 168 8.63 -16.55 -18.47
CA SER A 168 7.93 -15.36 -18.92
C SER A 168 6.86 -15.70 -19.97
N ASP A 169 6.10 -16.77 -19.76
CA ASP A 169 5.01 -17.16 -20.67
C ASP A 169 3.79 -16.23 -20.54
N TYR A 170 3.86 -15.08 -21.21
CA TYR A 170 2.77 -14.12 -21.33
C TYR A 170 1.53 -14.68 -22.06
N GLY A 171 1.65 -15.83 -22.74
CA GLY A 171 0.52 -16.55 -23.32
C GLY A 171 -0.30 -17.24 -22.23
N ALA A 172 0.37 -17.97 -21.34
CA ALA A 172 -0.23 -18.59 -20.17
C ALA A 172 -0.85 -17.55 -19.21
N LEU A 173 -0.16 -16.43 -18.96
CA LEU A 173 -0.71 -15.31 -18.18
C LEU A 173 -2.06 -14.86 -18.75
N ARG A 174 -2.10 -14.54 -20.05
CA ARG A 174 -3.33 -14.10 -20.72
C ARG A 174 -4.42 -15.16 -20.77
N ALA A 175 -4.07 -16.43 -20.66
CA ALA A 175 -5.07 -17.51 -20.56
C ALA A 175 -5.70 -17.51 -19.17
N LEU A 176 -4.89 -17.39 -18.11
CA LEU A 176 -5.36 -17.32 -16.72
C LEU A 176 -6.25 -16.08 -16.49
N GLU A 177 -5.85 -14.91 -17.00
CA GLU A 177 -6.66 -13.68 -16.94
C GLU A 177 -8.05 -13.84 -17.58
N ARG A 178 -8.18 -14.74 -18.57
CA ARG A 178 -9.45 -15.06 -19.25
C ARG A 178 -10.23 -16.18 -18.57
N GLY A 179 -9.80 -16.64 -17.39
CA GLY A 179 -10.44 -17.70 -16.62
C GLY A 179 -10.12 -19.11 -17.10
N ALA A 180 -9.00 -19.31 -17.83
CA ALA A 180 -8.55 -20.66 -18.16
C ALA A 180 -8.17 -21.44 -16.90
N ASN A 181 -8.44 -22.74 -16.89
CA ASN A 181 -8.06 -23.59 -15.77
C ASN A 181 -6.54 -23.84 -15.79
N PRO A 182 -5.81 -23.57 -14.69
CA PRO A 182 -4.35 -23.75 -14.61
C PRO A 182 -3.91 -25.19 -14.90
N TYR A 183 -4.73 -26.20 -14.59
CA TYR A 183 -4.45 -27.61 -14.89
C TYR A 183 -4.52 -27.96 -16.39
N GLN A 184 -4.97 -27.04 -17.24
CA GLN A 184 -4.92 -27.19 -18.70
C GLN A 184 -3.65 -26.60 -19.32
N LEU A 185 -2.83 -25.89 -18.54
CA LEU A 185 -1.61 -25.23 -19.02
C LEU A 185 -0.39 -26.18 -19.03
N GLU A 186 -0.45 -27.33 -18.36
CA GLU A 186 0.62 -28.35 -18.38
C GLU A 186 0.80 -29.04 -19.76
N ASN A 187 -0.11 -28.81 -20.72
CA ASN A 187 -0.07 -29.44 -22.05
C ASN A 187 0.32 -28.49 -23.20
N VAL A 188 0.82 -27.29 -22.90
CA VAL A 188 1.36 -26.39 -23.94
C VAL A 188 2.87 -26.55 -24.01
N THR A 189 3.32 -27.62 -24.67
CA THR A 189 4.69 -27.72 -25.17
C THR A 189 4.85 -26.77 -26.35
N VAL A 190 5.84 -25.88 -26.28
CA VAL A 190 6.34 -25.07 -27.41
C VAL A 190 6.89 -25.98 -28.50
#